data_AF-A0A1F7FPU7-F1
#
_entry.id   AF-A0A1F7FPU7-F1
#
_cell.length_a   1.000
_cell.length_b   1.000
_cell.length_c   1.000
_cell.angle_alpha   90.00
_cell.angle_beta   90.00
_cell.angle_gamma   90.00
#
_symmetry.space_group_name_H-M   'P 1'
#
loop_
_entity.id
_entity.type
_entity.pdbx_description
1 polymer ?
#
loop_
_entity_poly.entity_id
_entity_poly.type
_entity_poly.pdbx_seq_one_letter_code
_entity_poly.pdbx_strand_id
1 'polypeptide(L)'
;MTGKRHGFSLFEMLIVVAIMGLIALAAVPVAEITYVKSQETFLENNLADIRQAIALWKRDCLNVVNMQKPSNIDVILDVPDCNLCPPTLEALFKPAPPYSILASDSTFVADFYPRPYLHTIPQDPFIGAAEWAVHYASGSSVGTYTSGITTPPDADHIGVFDVSCIADPIKRRGFVKAIDGTNYSDW
;
A
#
# COMPACT_ATOMS: atom_id res chain seq x y z
N MET A 1 -43.40 -59.43 2.61
CA MET A 1 -42.77 -58.54 1.61
C MET A 1 -41.35 -58.23 2.07
N THR A 2 -40.38 -59.07 1.73
CA THR A 2 -38.97 -58.85 2.11
C THR A 2 -38.23 -58.28 0.91
N GLY A 3 -38.04 -56.96 0.90
CA GLY A 3 -37.22 -56.29 -0.10
C GLY A 3 -35.76 -56.73 0.03
N LYS A 4 -35.17 -57.25 -1.05
CA LYS A 4 -33.73 -57.54 -1.13
C LYS A 4 -32.95 -56.23 -0.92
N ARG A 5 -32.31 -56.09 0.24
CA ARG A 5 -31.33 -55.03 0.48
C ARG A 5 -30.12 -55.29 -0.40
N HIS A 6 -29.95 -54.51 -1.46
CA HIS A 6 -28.70 -54.48 -2.23
C HIS A 6 -27.69 -53.65 -1.44
N GLY A 7 -26.54 -54.25 -1.10
CA GLY A 7 -25.39 -53.52 -0.56
C GLY A 7 -24.60 -52.83 -1.66
N PHE A 8 -23.79 -51.83 -1.30
CA PHE A 8 -22.91 -51.12 -2.23
C PHE A 8 -21.87 -52.07 -2.84
N SER A 9 -21.66 -51.95 -4.16
CA SER A 9 -20.61 -52.67 -4.88
C SER A 9 -19.25 -51.99 -4.69
N LEU A 10 -18.18 -52.78 -4.65
CA LEU A 10 -16.80 -52.27 -4.66
C LEU A 10 -16.54 -51.37 -5.87
N PHE A 11 -17.17 -51.70 -7.01
CA PHE A 11 -17.08 -50.92 -8.24
C PHE A 11 -17.76 -49.55 -8.12
N GLU A 12 -18.88 -49.48 -7.40
CA GLU A 12 -19.61 -48.23 -7.16
C GLU A 12 -18.80 -47.30 -6.26
N MET A 13 -18.16 -47.85 -5.23
CA MET A 13 -17.22 -47.11 -4.38
C MET A 13 -16.02 -46.59 -5.19
N LEU A 14 -15.47 -47.41 -6.10
CA LEU A 14 -14.36 -47.02 -6.98
C LEU A 14 -14.75 -45.88 -7.93
N ILE A 15 -15.94 -45.95 -8.54
CA ILE A 15 -16.45 -44.86 -9.39
C ILE A 15 -16.61 -43.56 -8.59
N VAL A 16 -17.18 -43.62 -7.38
CA VAL A 16 -17.35 -42.44 -6.53
C VAL A 16 -16.02 -41.80 -6.19
N VAL A 17 -15.02 -42.59 -5.79
CA VAL A 17 -13.68 -42.08 -5.49
C VAL A 17 -13.02 -41.49 -6.74
N ALA A 18 -13.18 -42.12 -7.91
CA ALA A 18 -12.66 -41.61 -9.17
C ALA A 18 -13.28 -40.26 -9.56
N ILE A 19 -14.60 -40.12 -9.43
CA ILE A 19 -15.31 -38.85 -9.70
C ILE A 19 -14.87 -37.77 -8.69
N MET A 20 -14.76 -38.11 -7.40
CA MET A 20 -14.27 -37.18 -6.39
C MET A 20 -12.84 -36.73 -6.68
N GLY A 21 -11.96 -37.64 -7.11
CA GLY A 21 -10.61 -37.30 -7.53
C GLY A 21 -10.56 -36.33 -8.71
N LEU A 22 -11.44 -36.53 -9.71
CA LEU A 22 -11.55 -35.62 -10.86
C LEU A 22 -12.02 -34.22 -10.45
N ILE A 23 -13.05 -34.14 -9.60
CA ILE A 23 -13.58 -32.86 -9.11
C ILE A 23 -12.51 -32.13 -8.29
N ALA A 24 -11.79 -32.85 -7.43
CA ALA A 24 -10.73 -32.26 -6.62
C ALA A 24 -9.64 -31.61 -7.48
N LEU A 25 -9.19 -32.29 -8.55
CA LEU A 25 -8.20 -31.74 -9.48
C LEU A 25 -8.72 -30.52 -10.24
N ALA A 26 -9.99 -30.51 -10.64
CA ALA A 26 -10.61 -29.37 -11.31
C ALA A 26 -10.76 -28.13 -10.42
N ALA A 27 -10.81 -28.31 -9.09
CA ALA A 27 -11.02 -27.22 -8.13
C ALA A 27 -9.74 -26.43 -7.78
N VAL A 28 -8.55 -27.05 -7.90
CA VAL A 28 -7.25 -26.43 -7.53
C VAL A 28 -6.99 -25.09 -8.22
N PRO A 29 -7.06 -24.96 -9.57
CA PRO A 29 -6.73 -23.69 -10.23
C PRO A 29 -7.70 -22.57 -9.86
N VAL A 30 -8.97 -22.91 -9.55
CA VAL A 30 -9.96 -21.93 -9.10
C VAL A 30 -9.56 -21.35 -7.74
N ALA A 31 -9.14 -22.21 -6.81
CA ALA A 31 -8.71 -21.78 -5.48
C ALA A 31 -7.48 -20.86 -5.54
N GLU A 32 -6.51 -21.16 -6.40
CA GLU A 32 -5.31 -20.31 -6.59
C GLU A 32 -5.67 -18.92 -7.12
N ILE A 33 -6.54 -18.84 -8.14
CA ILE A 33 -6.99 -17.55 -8.69
C ILE A 33 -7.77 -16.75 -7.64
N THR A 34 -8.66 -17.39 -6.90
CA THR A 34 -9.42 -16.72 -5.83
C THR A 34 -8.48 -16.19 -4.74
N TYR A 35 -7.45 -16.95 -4.38
CA TYR A 35 -6.43 -16.48 -3.45
C TYR A 35 -5.73 -15.23 -3.98
N VAL A 36 -5.19 -15.25 -5.20
CA VAL A 36 -4.48 -14.08 -5.78
C VAL A 36 -5.39 -12.87 -5.85
N LYS A 37 -6.63 -13.00 -6.33
CA LYS A 37 -7.61 -11.91 -6.34
C LYS A 37 -7.86 -11.31 -4.97
N SER A 38 -7.96 -12.15 -3.93
CA SER A 38 -8.14 -11.65 -2.56
C SER A 38 -6.93 -10.82 -2.12
N GLN A 39 -5.71 -11.27 -2.43
CA GLN A 39 -4.48 -10.55 -2.11
C GLN A 39 -4.36 -9.25 -2.90
N GLU A 40 -4.76 -9.22 -4.17
CA GLU A 40 -4.83 -8.00 -4.99
C GLU A 40 -5.79 -6.97 -4.37
N THR A 41 -7.00 -7.38 -3.97
CA THR A 41 -7.95 -6.49 -3.29
C THR A 41 -7.38 -5.96 -1.96
N PHE A 42 -6.70 -6.80 -1.17
CA PHE A 42 -6.02 -6.32 0.03
C PHE A 42 -4.90 -5.33 -0.28
N LEU A 43 -4.15 -5.56 -1.37
CA LEU A 43 -3.05 -4.70 -1.79
C LEU A 43 -3.57 -3.31 -2.18
N GLU A 44 -4.59 -3.25 -3.03
CA GLU A 44 -5.22 -2.00 -3.48
C GLU A 44 -5.76 -1.20 -2.29
N ASN A 45 -6.47 -1.86 -1.37
CA ASN A 45 -6.97 -1.20 -0.16
C ASN A 45 -5.84 -0.66 0.71
N ASN A 46 -4.77 -1.43 0.91
CA ASN A 46 -3.63 -1.01 1.73
C ASN A 46 -2.87 0.16 1.09
N LEU A 47 -2.69 0.17 -0.23
CA LEU A 47 -2.11 1.31 -0.96
C LEU A 47 -3.00 2.54 -0.86
N ALA A 48 -4.32 2.37 -1.03
CA ALA A 48 -5.29 3.44 -0.92
C ALA A 48 -5.28 4.08 0.48
N ASP A 49 -5.21 3.27 1.55
CA ASP A 49 -5.12 3.76 2.94
C ASP A 49 -3.88 4.64 3.15
N ILE A 50 -2.71 4.20 2.65
CA ILE A 50 -1.46 4.98 2.76
C ILE A 50 -1.56 6.29 1.96
N ARG A 51 -2.01 6.22 0.70
CA ARG A 51 -2.17 7.41 -0.15
C ARG A 51 -3.18 8.40 0.41
N GLN A 52 -4.27 7.90 0.98
CA GLN A 52 -5.25 8.74 1.66
C GLN A 52 -4.64 9.43 2.87
N ALA A 53 -3.81 8.72 3.66
CA ALA A 53 -3.12 9.33 4.79
C ALA A 53 -2.15 10.44 4.34
N ILE A 54 -1.39 10.23 3.26
CA ILE A 54 -0.51 11.26 2.66
C ILE A 54 -1.34 12.45 2.18
N ALA A 55 -2.45 12.21 1.48
CA ALA A 55 -3.32 13.28 0.98
C ALA A 55 -3.95 14.09 2.14
N LEU A 56 -4.36 13.43 3.22
CA LEU A 56 -4.89 14.09 4.42
C LEU A 56 -3.82 14.94 5.12
N TRP A 57 -2.59 14.44 5.23
CA TRP A 57 -1.45 15.23 5.73
C TRP A 57 -1.24 16.50 4.91
N LYS A 58 -1.15 16.36 3.58
CA LYS A 58 -0.95 17.50 2.66
C LYS A 58 -2.07 18.52 2.80
N ARG A 59 -3.32 18.05 2.85
CA ARG A 59 -4.50 18.92 3.04
C ARG A 59 -4.44 19.67 4.37
N ASP A 60 -4.09 18.99 5.46
CA ASP A 60 -4.04 19.60 6.79
C ASP A 60 -2.89 20.61 6.90
N CYS A 61 -1.74 20.35 6.25
CA CYS A 61 -0.64 21.33 6.09
C CYS A 61 -1.12 22.59 5.36
N LEU A 62 -1.78 22.42 4.21
CA LEU A 62 -2.34 23.53 3.43
C LEU A 62 -3.34 24.35 4.24
N ASN A 63 -4.18 23.72 5.05
CA ASN A 63 -5.11 24.42 5.93
C ASN A 63 -4.39 25.30 6.95
N VAL A 64 -3.28 24.82 7.55
CA VAL A 64 -2.49 25.63 8.48
C VAL A 64 -1.85 26.83 7.79
N VAL A 65 -1.29 26.64 6.59
CA VAL A 65 -0.72 27.74 5.79
C VAL A 65 -1.80 28.80 5.50
N ASN A 66 -2.99 28.37 5.08
CA ASN A 66 -4.12 29.25 4.80
C ASN A 66 -4.60 30.03 6.04
N MET A 67 -4.61 29.39 7.22
CA MET A 67 -5.01 30.04 8.46
C MET A 67 -3.99 31.09 8.93
N GLN A 68 -2.70 30.86 8.70
CA GLN A 68 -1.64 31.77 9.13
C GLN A 68 -1.52 33.00 8.21
N LYS A 69 -1.86 32.88 6.92
CA LYS A 69 -1.72 33.94 5.91
C LYS A 69 -2.98 34.09 5.03
N PRO A 70 -4.17 34.39 5.60
CA PRO A 70 -5.45 34.32 4.88
C PRO A 70 -5.61 35.34 3.74
N SER A 71 -4.82 36.41 3.71
CA SER A 71 -4.88 37.47 2.70
C SER A 71 -3.82 37.35 1.60
N ASN A 72 -2.94 36.34 1.64
CA ASN A 72 -1.82 36.22 0.73
C ASN A 72 -1.83 34.87 0.01
N ILE A 73 -2.56 34.80 -1.10
CA ILE A 73 -2.68 33.61 -1.97
C ILE A 73 -1.30 33.18 -2.52
N ASP A 74 -0.37 34.13 -2.70
CA ASP A 74 0.95 33.87 -3.28
C ASP A 74 1.83 33.03 -2.36
N VAL A 75 1.58 33.05 -1.03
CA VAL A 75 2.34 32.23 -0.06
C VAL A 75 2.14 30.74 -0.31
N ILE A 76 0.94 30.31 -0.73
CA ILE A 76 0.68 28.88 -1.02
C ILE A 76 1.48 28.44 -2.25
N LEU A 77 1.66 29.34 -3.22
CA LEU A 77 2.39 29.07 -4.45
C LEU A 77 3.91 29.04 -4.23
N ASP A 78 4.40 29.68 -3.18
CA ASP A 78 5.82 29.73 -2.82
C ASP A 78 6.27 28.54 -1.95
N VAL A 79 5.35 27.87 -1.26
CA VAL A 79 5.68 26.65 -0.50
C VAL A 79 5.86 25.48 -1.48
N PRO A 80 7.04 24.85 -1.55
CA PRO A 80 7.25 23.72 -2.43
C PRO A 80 6.46 22.50 -1.93
N ASP A 81 5.98 21.69 -2.87
CA ASP A 81 5.16 20.50 -2.58
C ASP A 81 5.86 19.50 -1.63
N CYS A 82 7.20 19.42 -1.68
CA CYS A 82 7.99 18.58 -0.78
C CYS A 82 7.86 18.96 0.70
N ASN A 83 7.62 20.24 1.00
CA ASN A 83 7.39 20.70 2.37
C ASN A 83 5.94 20.47 2.83
N LEU A 84 5.02 20.20 1.92
CA LEU A 84 3.62 19.88 2.25
C LEU A 84 3.38 18.38 2.42
N CYS A 85 4.34 17.55 2.03
CA CYS A 85 4.28 16.10 2.19
C CYS A 85 4.92 15.66 3.51
N PRO A 86 4.53 14.50 4.08
CA PRO A 86 5.19 13.97 5.27
C PRO A 86 6.67 13.68 4.99
N PRO A 87 7.60 13.95 5.92
CA PRO A 87 9.03 13.75 5.68
C PRO A 87 9.38 12.27 5.49
N THR A 88 8.68 11.38 6.18
CA THR A 88 8.85 9.92 6.10
C THR A 88 7.50 9.23 6.31
N LEU A 89 7.39 7.93 5.96
CA LEU A 89 6.15 7.18 6.20
C LEU A 89 5.86 6.99 7.70
N GLU A 90 6.88 6.94 8.55
CA GLU A 90 6.67 6.78 10.00
C GLU A 90 5.96 7.99 10.61
N ALA A 91 6.15 9.18 10.02
CA ALA A 91 5.47 10.39 10.44
C ALA A 91 3.94 10.27 10.35
N LEU A 92 3.41 9.42 9.45
CA LEU A 92 1.96 9.22 9.30
C LEU A 92 1.33 8.51 10.50
N PHE A 93 2.05 7.63 11.19
CA PHE A 93 1.52 6.92 12.36
C PHE A 93 2.06 7.46 13.68
N LYS A 94 3.31 7.95 13.69
CA LYS A 94 3.97 8.53 14.86
C LYS A 94 4.63 9.87 14.48
N PRO A 95 3.83 10.92 14.30
CA PRO A 95 4.36 12.24 13.97
C PRO A 95 5.20 12.80 15.12
N ALA A 96 6.25 13.56 14.77
CA ALA A 96 7.04 14.36 15.69
C ALA A 96 6.64 15.85 15.55
N PRO A 97 5.81 16.39 16.46
CA PRO A 97 5.46 17.81 16.44
C PRO A 97 6.56 18.69 17.07
N PRO A 98 6.76 19.93 16.61
CA PRO A 98 6.12 20.54 15.45
C PRO A 98 6.78 20.13 14.12
N TYR A 99 6.00 20.13 13.04
CA TYR A 99 6.48 20.04 11.67
C TYR A 99 6.46 21.44 11.05
N SER A 100 7.64 22.03 10.85
CA SER A 100 7.76 23.39 10.32
C SER A 100 7.65 23.39 8.80
N ILE A 101 6.73 24.19 8.28
CA ILE A 101 6.51 24.40 6.85
C ILE A 101 7.32 25.63 6.43
N LEU A 102 8.17 25.43 5.42
CA LEU A 102 9.07 26.46 4.90
C LEU A 102 8.71 26.81 3.46
N ALA A 103 8.99 28.05 3.07
CA ALA A 103 8.92 28.52 1.69
C ALA A 103 10.10 28.01 0.85
N SER A 104 10.08 28.28 -0.45
CA SER A 104 11.13 27.87 -1.40
C SER A 104 12.52 28.42 -1.03
N ASP A 105 12.57 29.59 -0.39
CA ASP A 105 13.77 30.28 0.10
C ASP A 105 14.18 29.85 1.52
N SER A 106 13.57 28.80 2.07
CA SER A 106 13.74 28.34 3.46
C SER A 106 13.22 29.30 4.54
N THR A 107 12.46 30.33 4.17
CA THR A 107 11.79 31.20 5.13
C THR A 107 10.68 30.43 5.86
N PHE A 108 10.57 30.65 7.16
CA PHE A 108 9.52 30.05 7.98
C PHE A 108 8.13 30.57 7.59
N VAL A 109 7.19 29.65 7.31
CA VAL A 109 5.80 29.98 6.97
C VAL A 109 4.85 29.68 8.13
N ALA A 110 4.84 28.45 8.62
CA ALA A 110 3.96 28.02 9.70
C ALA A 110 4.45 26.74 10.40
N ASP A 111 4.00 26.51 11.64
CA ASP A 111 4.18 25.24 12.33
C ASP A 111 2.91 24.40 12.26
N PHE A 112 3.05 23.17 11.78
CA PHE A 112 1.99 22.17 11.76
C PHE A 112 2.16 21.19 12.93
N TYR A 113 1.05 20.82 13.56
CA TYR A 113 1.00 19.86 14.66
C TYR A 113 0.25 18.61 14.21
N PRO A 114 0.92 17.67 13.51
CA PRO A 114 0.26 16.50 12.96
C PRO A 114 -0.28 15.58 14.04
N ARG A 115 -1.46 15.02 13.76
CA ARG A 115 -2.01 13.87 14.46
C ARG A 115 -1.67 12.59 13.68
N PRO A 116 -1.70 11.41 14.31
CA PRO A 116 -1.62 10.15 13.57
C PRO A 116 -2.76 10.05 12.54
N TYR A 117 -2.39 9.79 11.28
CA TYR A 117 -3.31 9.52 10.17
C TYR A 117 -3.54 8.02 9.98
N LEU A 118 -2.55 7.21 10.36
CA LEU A 118 -2.61 5.76 10.37
C LEU A 118 -2.37 5.22 11.78
N HIS A 119 -2.98 4.09 12.11
CA HIS A 119 -2.65 3.37 13.34
C HIS A 119 -1.33 2.59 13.20
N THR A 120 -1.10 2.04 12.02
CA THR A 120 0.12 1.34 11.61
C THR A 120 0.26 1.46 10.10
N ILE A 121 1.48 1.34 9.58
CA ILE A 121 1.67 1.18 8.14
C ILE A 121 1.14 -0.22 7.74
N PRO A 122 0.19 -0.32 6.80
CA PRO A 122 -0.30 -1.59 6.29
C PRO A 122 0.81 -2.45 5.70
N GLN A 123 0.63 -3.77 5.77
CA GLN A 123 1.55 -4.72 5.15
C GLN A 123 1.26 -4.90 3.66
N ASP A 124 2.28 -5.21 2.88
CA ASP A 124 2.08 -5.78 1.56
C ASP A 124 1.61 -7.24 1.71
N PRO A 125 0.42 -7.62 1.23
CA PRO A 125 -0.14 -8.97 1.38
C PRO A 125 0.70 -10.06 0.69
N PHE A 126 1.41 -9.73 -0.39
CA PHE A 126 2.26 -10.69 -1.09
C PHE A 126 3.60 -10.88 -0.38
N ILE A 127 4.11 -9.89 0.34
CA ILE A 127 5.35 -10.02 1.11
C ILE A 127 5.06 -10.56 2.52
N GLY A 128 3.96 -10.14 3.14
CA GLY A 128 3.62 -10.41 4.53
C GLY A 128 4.29 -9.45 5.52
N ALA A 129 4.77 -8.30 5.04
CA ALA A 129 5.41 -7.26 5.84
C ALA A 129 5.12 -5.88 5.25
N ALA A 130 5.24 -4.83 6.06
CA ALA A 130 5.13 -3.44 5.59
C ALA A 130 6.43 -3.04 4.87
N GLU A 131 6.52 -3.41 3.60
CA GLU A 131 7.60 -3.00 2.71
C GLU A 131 7.05 -2.34 1.46
N TRP A 132 7.48 -1.10 1.20
CA TRP A 132 6.94 -0.27 0.12
C TRP A 132 8.06 0.44 -0.63
N ALA A 133 7.86 0.66 -1.92
CA ALA A 133 8.62 1.64 -2.68
C ALA A 133 8.08 3.04 -2.36
N VAL A 134 8.97 3.99 -2.11
CA VAL A 134 8.60 5.35 -1.66
C VAL A 134 8.98 6.35 -2.73
N HIS A 135 8.00 7.12 -3.18
CA HIS A 135 8.17 8.20 -4.15
C HIS A 135 8.13 9.52 -3.43
N TYR A 136 9.05 10.41 -3.77
CA TYR A 136 9.21 11.71 -3.12
C TYR A 136 8.72 12.83 -4.03
N ALA A 137 8.28 13.93 -3.43
CA ALA A 137 7.90 15.14 -4.15
C ALA A 137 9.11 15.88 -4.75
N SER A 138 10.32 15.54 -4.30
CA SER A 138 11.60 16.02 -4.83
C SER A 138 12.54 14.84 -5.09
N GLY A 139 13.45 15.02 -6.04
CA GLY A 139 14.25 13.92 -6.58
C GLY A 139 13.49 13.12 -7.65
N SER A 140 14.19 12.20 -8.32
CA SER A 140 13.65 11.37 -9.41
C SER A 140 13.79 9.88 -9.17
N SER A 141 14.48 9.49 -8.10
CA SER A 141 14.70 8.08 -7.78
C SER A 141 13.80 7.62 -6.64
N VAL A 142 13.61 6.31 -6.56
CA VAL A 142 12.65 5.68 -5.66
C VAL A 142 13.38 5.23 -4.41
N GLY A 143 12.89 5.65 -3.23
CA GLY A 143 13.36 5.15 -1.95
C GLY A 143 12.64 3.89 -1.52
N THR A 144 12.97 3.42 -0.32
CA THR A 144 12.36 2.21 0.22
C THR A 144 11.89 2.42 1.64
N TYR A 145 10.80 1.75 2.00
CA TYR A 145 10.39 1.58 3.37
C TYR A 145 10.47 0.09 3.70
N THR A 146 11.26 -0.26 4.70
CA THR A 146 11.37 -1.64 5.21
C THR A 146 11.70 -1.57 6.69
N SER A 147 11.23 -2.56 7.45
CA SER A 147 11.56 -2.69 8.88
C SER A 147 11.22 -1.43 9.70
N GLY A 148 10.22 -0.65 9.29
CA GLY A 148 9.79 0.56 9.97
C GLY A 148 10.65 1.80 9.70
N ILE A 149 11.47 1.78 8.64
CA ILE A 149 12.37 2.88 8.30
C ILE A 149 12.25 3.22 6.81
N THR A 150 11.95 4.49 6.55
CA THR A 150 11.97 5.15 5.26
C THR A 150 13.41 5.54 4.96
N THR A 151 13.95 4.99 3.88
CA THR A 151 15.32 5.22 3.44
C THR A 151 15.29 5.94 2.10
N PRO A 152 15.61 7.25 2.06
CA PRO A 152 15.73 7.98 0.80
C PRO A 152 17.00 7.56 0.05
N PRO A 153 17.01 7.64 -1.30
CA PRO A 153 18.20 7.35 -2.09
C PRO A 153 19.33 8.36 -1.88
N ASP A 154 18.97 9.65 -1.78
CA ASP A 154 19.89 10.79 -1.61
C ASP A 154 19.21 11.88 -0.77
N ALA A 155 20.00 12.85 -0.28
CA ALA A 155 19.54 13.96 0.56
C ALA A 155 18.47 14.85 -0.12
N ASP A 156 18.42 14.87 -1.45
CA ASP A 156 17.50 15.69 -2.24
C ASP A 156 16.08 15.08 -2.34
N HIS A 157 15.83 13.93 -1.71
CA HIS A 157 14.53 13.24 -1.70
C HIS A 157 13.74 13.62 -0.44
N ILE A 158 13.01 14.72 -0.55
CA ILE A 158 12.25 15.33 0.54
C ILE A 158 10.75 15.20 0.26
N GLY A 159 10.01 14.83 1.31
CA GLY A 159 8.56 14.75 1.30
C GLY A 159 8.02 13.54 0.55
N VAL A 160 7.52 12.54 1.27
CA VAL A 160 6.90 11.35 0.68
C VAL A 160 5.59 11.73 -0.01
N PHE A 161 5.59 11.63 -1.34
CA PHE A 161 4.48 12.00 -2.20
C PHE A 161 3.54 10.82 -2.47
N ASP A 162 4.12 9.64 -2.72
CA ASP A 162 3.37 8.43 -3.05
C ASP A 162 4.13 7.18 -2.62
N VAL A 163 3.43 6.05 -2.62
CA VAL A 163 3.98 4.71 -2.40
C VAL A 163 3.55 3.78 -3.52
N SER A 164 4.40 2.81 -3.84
CA SER A 164 4.03 1.69 -4.70
C SER A 164 4.64 0.38 -4.22
N CYS A 165 4.33 -0.71 -4.91
CA CYS A 165 4.86 -2.02 -4.55
C CYS A 165 6.35 -2.14 -4.90
N ILE A 166 7.09 -2.90 -4.09
CA ILE A 166 8.46 -3.29 -4.40
C ILE A 166 8.48 -4.17 -5.66
N ALA A 167 9.34 -3.87 -6.65
CA ALA A 167 9.39 -4.62 -7.90
C ALA A 167 10.20 -5.93 -7.84
N ASP A 168 10.90 -6.22 -6.73
CA ASP A 168 11.77 -7.38 -6.58
C ASP A 168 10.98 -8.72 -6.60
N PRO A 169 11.18 -9.58 -7.63
CA PRO A 169 10.46 -10.83 -7.76
C PRO A 169 10.81 -11.84 -6.67
N ILE A 170 12.00 -11.77 -6.08
CA ILE A 170 12.43 -12.70 -5.03
C ILE A 170 11.63 -12.42 -3.76
N LYS A 171 11.53 -11.15 -3.36
CA LYS A 171 10.74 -10.74 -2.19
C LYS A 171 9.26 -11.07 -2.34
N ARG A 172 8.72 -10.91 -3.55
CA ARG A 172 7.31 -11.19 -3.86
C ARG A 172 7.02 -12.63 -4.23
N ARG A 173 8.00 -13.54 -4.13
CA ARG A 173 7.84 -14.97 -4.50
C ARG A 173 7.27 -15.16 -5.92
N GLY A 174 7.64 -14.27 -6.85
CA GLY A 174 7.17 -14.28 -8.24
C GLY A 174 5.86 -13.52 -8.51
N PHE A 175 5.15 -13.03 -7.49
CA PHE A 175 3.92 -12.23 -7.67
C PHE A 175 4.24 -10.77 -8.03
N VAL A 176 4.77 -10.50 -9.22
CA VAL A 176 5.10 -9.14 -9.69
C VAL A 176 4.05 -8.54 -10.63
N LYS A 177 3.17 -9.38 -11.19
CA LYS A 177 2.10 -8.98 -12.08
C LYS A 177 0.75 -9.40 -11.55
N ALA A 178 -0.23 -8.55 -11.83
CA ALA A 178 -1.62 -8.82 -11.58
C ALA A 178 -2.20 -9.81 -12.59
N ILE A 179 -3.39 -10.33 -12.29
CA ILE A 179 -4.11 -11.27 -13.15
C ILE A 179 -4.44 -10.67 -14.52
N ASP A 180 -4.59 -9.34 -14.60
CA ASP A 180 -4.81 -8.61 -15.85
C ASP A 180 -3.53 -8.32 -16.67
N GLY A 181 -2.36 -8.66 -16.11
CA GLY A 181 -1.05 -8.49 -16.74
C GLY A 181 -0.33 -7.18 -16.41
N THR A 182 -0.95 -6.26 -15.66
CA THR A 182 -0.29 -5.03 -15.17
C THR A 182 0.75 -5.36 -14.08
N ASN A 183 1.76 -4.50 -13.91
CA ASN A 183 2.74 -4.70 -12.82
C ASN A 183 2.22 -4.06 -11.54
N TYR A 184 2.38 -4.74 -10.41
CA TYR A 184 2.00 -4.17 -9.12
C TYR A 184 2.82 -2.93 -8.73
N SER A 185 4.01 -2.75 -9.30
CA SER A 185 4.83 -1.54 -9.09
C SER A 185 4.21 -0.28 -9.67
N ASP A 186 3.32 -0.45 -10.65
CA ASP A 186 2.64 0.64 -11.36
C ASP A 186 1.29 0.97 -10.70
N TRP A 187 0.90 0.19 -9.68
CA TRP A 187 -0.32 0.38 -8.90
C TRP A 187 -0.14 1.41 -7.81
#